data_AF-A0A2D7RFV3-F1
#
_entry.id   AF-A0A2D7RFV3-F1
#
_cell.length_a   1.000
_cell.length_b   1.000
_cell.length_c   1.000
_cell.angle_alpha   90.00
_cell.angle_beta   90.00
_cell.angle_gamma   90.00
#
_symmetry.space_group_name_H-M   'P 1'
#
loop_
_entity.id
_entity.type
_entity.pdbx_description
1 polymer ?
#
loop_
_entity_poly.entity_id
_entity_poly.type
_entity_poly.pdbx_seq_one_letter_code
_entity_poly.pdbx_strand_id
1 'polypeptide(L)'
;MTDIESIRYTGDEKDDKKRYLLHQHKETDVFVKKSYWLCLILFFVSGIAMVSAITAGVYKDVILAETFIVSVLGTIYMVLFIVMVCCYGNAQLRIAILLFVSSFIGLVAGFMVGVNLKMVVSHLKE
;
A
#
# COMPACT_ATOMS: atom_id res chain seq x y z
N MET A 1 54.55 8.87 -12.80
CA MET A 1 54.00 7.51 -13.05
C MET A 1 52.89 7.16 -12.05
N THR A 2 52.93 7.68 -10.82
CA THR A 2 52.01 7.35 -9.71
C THR A 2 50.61 7.98 -9.79
N ASP A 3 50.45 9.13 -10.44
CA ASP A 3 49.14 9.83 -10.53
C ASP A 3 48.13 9.17 -11.48
N ILE A 4 48.59 8.58 -12.59
CA ILE A 4 47.70 7.95 -13.58
C ILE A 4 47.07 6.66 -13.01
N GLU A 5 47.83 5.93 -12.19
CA GLU A 5 47.33 4.72 -11.53
C GLU A 5 46.33 5.06 -10.42
N SER A 6 46.60 6.08 -9.60
CA SER A 6 45.65 6.58 -8.60
C SER A 6 44.31 7.04 -9.20
N ILE A 7 44.32 7.77 -10.32
CA ILE A 7 43.09 8.23 -11.00
C ILE A 7 42.31 7.03 -11.58
N ARG A 8 43.00 6.02 -12.13
CA ARG A 8 42.37 4.82 -12.68
C ARG A 8 41.68 3.98 -11.59
N TYR A 9 42.33 3.79 -10.45
CA TYR A 9 41.76 3.05 -9.31
C TYR A 9 40.57 3.79 -8.68
N THR A 10 40.63 5.12 -8.60
CA THR A 10 39.52 5.94 -8.07
C THR A 10 38.32 5.98 -9.05
N GLY A 11 38.56 5.84 -10.35
CA GLY A 11 37.51 5.74 -11.38
C GLY A 11 36.81 4.39 -11.36
N ASP A 12 37.59 3.30 -11.30
CA ASP A 12 37.09 1.91 -11.25
C ASP A 12 36.23 1.67 -9.99
N GLU A 13 36.67 2.15 -8.82
CA GLU A 13 35.91 2.02 -7.57
C GLU A 13 34.60 2.83 -7.59
N LYS A 14 34.61 4.02 -8.21
CA LYS A 14 33.39 4.83 -8.38
C LYS A 14 32.42 4.18 -9.36
N ASP A 15 32.92 3.60 -10.44
CA ASP A 15 32.09 2.92 -11.44
C ASP A 15 31.54 1.59 -10.90
N ASP A 16 32.30 0.84 -10.11
CA ASP A 16 31.83 -0.36 -9.44
C ASP A 16 30.77 -0.06 -8.37
N LYS A 17 30.98 0.99 -7.56
CA LYS A 17 29.95 1.44 -6.61
C LYS A 17 28.68 1.88 -7.34
N LYS A 18 28.82 2.57 -8.47
CA LYS A 18 27.67 3.00 -9.29
C LYS A 18 26.93 1.81 -9.90
N ARG A 19 27.65 0.80 -10.40
CA ARG A 19 27.10 -0.46 -10.91
C ARG A 19 26.40 -1.27 -9.82
N TYR A 20 26.97 -1.34 -8.63
CA TYR A 20 26.38 -2.02 -7.48
C TYR A 20 25.06 -1.36 -7.05
N LEU A 21 25.05 -0.03 -6.94
CA LEU A 21 23.83 0.73 -6.65
C LEU A 21 22.78 0.54 -7.76
N LEU A 22 23.19 0.55 -9.04
CA LEU A 22 22.29 0.30 -10.16
C LEU A 22 21.68 -1.11 -10.11
N HIS A 23 22.47 -2.12 -9.74
CA HIS A 23 22.01 -3.50 -9.57
C HIS A 23 21.00 -3.62 -8.43
N GLN A 24 21.26 -3.00 -7.27
CA GLN A 24 20.29 -2.94 -6.17
C GLN A 24 18.99 -2.25 -6.58
N HIS A 25 19.07 -1.12 -7.29
CA HIS A 25 17.86 -0.44 -7.80
C HIS A 25 17.05 -1.34 -8.73
N LYS A 26 17.73 -2.10 -9.59
CA LYS A 26 17.07 -2.98 -10.57
C LYS A 26 16.33 -4.15 -9.91
N GLU A 27 16.90 -4.78 -8.88
CA GLU A 27 16.20 -5.80 -8.10
C GLU A 27 15.02 -5.21 -7.32
N THR A 28 15.21 -4.03 -6.74
CA THR A 28 14.16 -3.31 -6.01
C THR A 28 13.00 -2.98 -6.94
N ASP A 29 13.26 -2.53 -8.17
CA ASP A 29 12.23 -2.20 -9.16
C ASP A 29 11.38 -3.42 -9.57
N VAL A 30 12.00 -4.59 -9.74
CA VAL A 30 11.27 -5.83 -10.07
C VAL A 30 10.38 -6.26 -8.92
N PHE A 31 10.90 -6.21 -7.69
CA PHE A 31 10.12 -6.53 -6.49
C PHE A 31 8.95 -5.55 -6.31
N VAL A 32 9.22 -4.25 -6.46
CA VAL A 32 8.20 -3.19 -6.36
C VAL A 32 7.13 -3.36 -7.43
N LYS A 33 7.49 -3.72 -8.66
CA LYS A 33 6.51 -3.95 -9.73
C LYS A 33 5.60 -5.14 -9.42
N LYS A 34 6.14 -6.24 -8.88
CA LYS A 34 5.32 -7.39 -8.44
C LYS A 34 4.45 -7.05 -7.23
N SER A 35 5.02 -6.37 -6.23
CA SER A 35 4.30 -5.95 -5.03
C SER A 35 3.19 -4.95 -5.36
N TYR A 36 3.41 -4.05 -6.32
CA TYR A 36 2.39 -3.16 -6.86
C TYR A 36 1.19 -3.92 -7.40
N TRP A 37 1.44 -4.98 -8.16
CA TRP A 37 0.38 -5.80 -8.75
C TRP A 37 -0.42 -6.54 -7.66
N LEU A 38 0.26 -7.10 -6.64
CA LEU A 38 -0.42 -7.71 -5.49
C LEU A 38 -1.24 -6.69 -4.71
N CYS A 39 -0.70 -5.50 -4.47
CA CYS A 39 -1.40 -4.46 -3.73
C CYS A 39 -2.63 -3.96 -4.49
N LEU A 40 -2.57 -3.89 -5.81
CA LEU A 40 -3.71 -3.54 -6.67
C LEU A 40 -4.82 -4.60 -6.59
N ILE A 41 -4.46 -5.90 -6.59
CA ILE A 41 -5.43 -6.99 -6.35
C ILE A 41 -6.06 -6.87 -4.96
N LEU A 42 -5.24 -6.70 -3.92
CA LEU A 42 -5.72 -6.57 -2.54
C LEU A 42 -6.62 -5.35 -2.36
N PHE A 43 -6.29 -4.25 -3.02
CA PHE A 43 -7.13 -3.07 -3.08
C PHE A 43 -8.50 -3.46 -3.64
N PHE A 44 -8.59 -4.02 -4.85
CA PHE A 44 -9.86 -4.45 -5.44
C PHE A 44 -10.66 -5.42 -4.55
N VAL A 45 -10.01 -6.43 -3.97
CA VAL A 45 -10.66 -7.37 -3.05
C VAL A 45 -11.23 -6.65 -1.83
N SER A 46 -10.47 -5.72 -1.24
CA SER A 46 -10.93 -4.88 -0.14
C SER A 46 -12.10 -3.97 -0.52
N GLY A 47 -12.10 -3.44 -1.75
CA GLY A 47 -13.20 -2.62 -2.26
C GLY A 47 -14.49 -3.41 -2.40
N ILE A 48 -14.40 -4.63 -2.97
CA ILE A 48 -15.55 -5.55 -3.07
C ILE A 48 -16.04 -5.92 -1.67
N ALA A 49 -15.14 -6.24 -0.74
CA ALA A 49 -15.49 -6.55 0.64
C ALA A 49 -16.20 -5.38 1.33
N MET A 50 -15.70 -4.15 1.15
CA MET A 50 -16.34 -2.94 1.69
C MET A 50 -17.74 -2.75 1.13
N VAL A 51 -17.92 -2.84 -0.19
CA VAL A 51 -19.24 -2.74 -0.83
C VAL A 51 -20.17 -3.82 -0.28
N SER A 52 -19.72 -5.08 -0.23
CA SER A 52 -20.52 -6.20 0.27
C SER A 52 -20.97 -6.01 1.72
N ALA A 53 -20.12 -5.44 2.57
CA ALA A 53 -20.46 -5.17 3.96
C ALA A 53 -21.51 -4.05 4.09
N ILE A 54 -21.46 -3.05 3.19
CA ILE A 54 -22.47 -2.00 3.10
C ILE A 54 -23.80 -2.60 2.62
N THR A 55 -23.81 -3.39 1.54
CA THR A 55 -25.05 -3.98 1.01
C THR A 55 -25.68 -4.99 1.97
N ALA A 56 -24.87 -5.75 2.71
CA ALA A 56 -25.34 -6.66 3.75
C ALA A 56 -25.87 -5.93 4.99
N GLY A 57 -25.65 -4.61 5.11
CA GLY A 57 -26.15 -3.82 6.24
C GLY A 57 -25.51 -4.21 7.58
N VAL A 58 -24.27 -4.71 7.57
CA VAL A 58 -23.55 -5.20 8.76
C VAL A 58 -23.46 -4.13 9.87
N TYR A 59 -23.48 -2.86 9.48
CA TYR A 59 -23.33 -1.72 10.38
C TYR A 59 -24.65 -1.00 10.70
N LYS A 60 -25.81 -1.55 10.30
CA LYS A 60 -27.11 -0.90 10.51
C LYS A 60 -27.43 -0.61 11.97
N ASP A 61 -26.97 -1.47 12.88
CA ASP A 61 -27.18 -1.28 14.33
C ASP A 61 -26.30 -0.16 14.92
N VAL A 62 -25.31 0.33 14.16
CA VAL A 62 -24.39 1.40 14.58
C VAL A 62 -24.33 2.46 13.48
N ILE A 63 -25.38 3.28 13.39
CA ILE A 63 -25.55 4.37 12.39
C ILE A 63 -24.29 5.25 12.23
N LEU A 64 -23.58 5.49 13.33
CA LEU A 64 -22.34 6.27 13.33
C LEU A 64 -21.21 5.55 12.56
N ALA A 65 -21.07 4.23 12.73
CA ALA A 65 -20.05 3.44 12.03
C ALA A 65 -20.36 3.33 10.52
N GLU A 66 -21.63 3.17 10.16
CA GLU A 66 -22.05 3.13 8.75
C GLU A 66 -21.71 4.44 8.03
N THR A 67 -22.02 5.59 8.63
CA THR A 67 -21.74 6.91 8.06
C THR A 67 -20.25 7.17 7.92
N PHE A 68 -19.44 6.78 8.92
CA PHE A 68 -17.98 6.92 8.85
C PHE A 68 -17.36 6.03 7.77
N ILE A 69 -17.79 4.78 7.65
CA ILE A 69 -17.29 3.86 6.63
C ILE A 69 -17.64 4.38 5.23
N VAL A 70 -18.89 4.75 4.98
CA VAL A 70 -19.31 5.18 3.63
C VAL A 70 -18.72 6.54 3.27
N SER A 71 -18.82 7.53 4.16
CA SER A 71 -18.43 8.91 3.84
C SER A 71 -16.93 9.12 3.91
N VAL A 72 -16.23 8.58 4.92
CA VAL A 72 -14.81 8.85 5.14
C VAL A 72 -13.96 7.79 4.46
N LEU A 73 -14.22 6.50 4.70
CA LEU A 73 -13.41 5.45 4.06
C LEU A 73 -13.68 5.40 2.56
N GLY A 74 -14.93 5.56 2.11
CA GLY A 74 -15.27 5.59 0.69
C GLY A 74 -14.60 6.73 -0.09
N THR A 75 -14.57 7.94 0.48
CA THR A 75 -13.90 9.09 -0.18
C THR A 75 -12.39 8.92 -0.23
N ILE A 76 -11.76 8.50 0.86
CA ILE A 76 -10.32 8.22 0.88
C ILE A 76 -9.98 7.11 -0.12
N TYR A 77 -10.81 6.08 -0.20
CA TYR A 77 -10.62 4.97 -1.14
C TYR A 77 -10.65 5.45 -2.61
N MET A 78 -11.58 6.34 -2.97
CA MET A 78 -11.61 6.97 -4.30
C MET A 78 -10.37 7.82 -4.58
N VAL A 79 -9.92 8.62 -3.60
CA VAL A 79 -8.68 9.42 -3.74
C VAL A 79 -7.48 8.51 -3.95
N LEU A 80 -7.36 7.43 -3.17
CA LEU A 80 -6.28 6.45 -3.31
C LEU A 80 -6.27 5.81 -4.71
N PHE A 81 -7.43 5.47 -5.25
CA PHE A 81 -7.54 4.94 -6.60
C PHE A 81 -7.00 5.92 -7.65
N ILE A 82 -7.39 7.20 -7.57
CA ILE A 82 -6.91 8.24 -8.48
C ILE A 82 -5.40 8.41 -8.36
N VAL A 83 -4.86 8.47 -7.14
CA VAL A 83 -3.43 8.58 -6.89
C VAL A 83 -2.67 7.39 -7.45
N MET A 84 -3.22 6.18 -7.32
CA MET A 84 -2.63 4.95 -7.84
C MET A 84 -2.50 4.96 -9.37
N VAL A 85 -3.51 5.51 -10.07
CA VAL A 85 -3.53 5.65 -11.53
C VAL A 85 -2.59 6.77 -11.98
N CYS A 86 -2.68 7.96 -11.39
CA CYS A 86 -1.88 9.13 -11.77
C CYS A 86 -0.39 8.94 -11.52
N CYS A 87 -0.01 8.18 -10.51
CA CYS A 87 1.38 8.03 -10.10
C CYS A 87 2.04 6.75 -10.63
N TYR A 88 1.39 6.05 -11.56
CA TYR A 88 1.93 4.82 -12.15
C TYR A 88 3.28 5.06 -12.85
N GLY A 89 3.60 6.27 -13.32
CA GLY A 89 4.83 6.52 -14.10
C GLY A 89 6.15 6.48 -13.31
N ASN A 90 6.15 6.76 -12.00
CA ASN A 90 7.38 7.00 -11.23
C ASN A 90 7.69 5.88 -10.23
N ALA A 91 8.84 5.21 -10.36
CA ALA A 91 9.22 4.08 -9.51
C ALA A 91 9.31 4.41 -8.01
N GLN A 92 9.90 5.56 -7.66
CA GLN A 92 9.98 6.00 -6.25
C GLN A 92 8.59 6.32 -5.67
N LEU A 93 7.71 6.93 -6.46
CA LEU A 93 6.34 7.25 -6.02
C LEU A 93 5.50 5.99 -5.83
N ARG A 94 5.71 4.95 -6.65
CA ARG A 94 5.02 3.65 -6.49
C ARG A 94 5.27 3.05 -5.11
N ILE A 95 6.49 3.14 -4.58
CA ILE A 95 6.83 2.59 -3.26
C ILE A 95 6.08 3.32 -2.16
N ALA A 96 6.11 4.66 -2.18
CA ALA A 96 5.41 5.48 -1.20
C ALA A 96 3.90 5.22 -1.21
N ILE A 97 3.30 5.13 -2.41
CA ILE A 97 1.88 4.82 -2.58
C ILE A 97 1.56 3.41 -2.11
N LEU A 98 2.41 2.43 -2.37
CA LEU A 98 2.23 1.07 -1.88
C LEU A 98 2.16 1.00 -0.36
N LEU A 99 3.10 1.67 0.32
CA LEU A 99 3.11 1.72 1.78
C LEU A 99 1.87 2.45 2.33
N PHE A 100 1.46 3.53 1.69
CA PHE A 100 0.28 4.30 2.11
C PHE A 100 -1.02 3.51 1.91
N VAL A 101 -1.20 2.91 0.73
CA VAL A 101 -2.38 2.09 0.39
C VAL A 101 -2.45 0.85 1.27
N SER A 102 -1.35 0.11 1.44
CA SER A 102 -1.33 -1.10 2.30
C SER A 102 -1.64 -0.78 3.75
N SER A 103 -1.12 0.34 4.27
CA SER A 103 -1.40 0.81 5.62
C SER A 103 -2.87 1.21 5.79
N PHE A 104 -3.44 1.89 4.79
CA PHE A 104 -4.86 2.22 4.78
C PHE A 104 -5.76 0.98 4.75
N ILE A 105 -5.49 0.02 3.83
CA ILE A 105 -6.23 -1.25 3.78
C ILE A 105 -6.12 -1.98 5.12
N GLY A 106 -4.93 -2.01 5.73
CA GLY A 106 -4.71 -2.61 7.05
C GLY A 106 -5.53 -1.95 8.15
N LEU A 107 -5.63 -0.63 8.17
CA LEU A 107 -6.48 0.12 9.12
C LEU A 107 -7.97 -0.21 8.92
N VAL A 108 -8.44 -0.24 7.67
CA VAL A 108 -9.83 -0.58 7.35
C VAL A 108 -10.14 -2.01 7.76
N ALA A 109 -9.30 -2.97 7.39
CA ALA A 109 -9.46 -4.37 7.74
C ALA A 109 -9.44 -4.56 9.27
N GLY A 110 -8.51 -3.90 9.97
CA GLY A 110 -8.42 -3.91 11.42
C GLY A 110 -9.66 -3.34 12.10
N PHE A 111 -10.18 -2.21 11.58
CA PHE A 111 -11.43 -1.62 12.07
C PHE A 111 -12.61 -2.58 11.88
N MET A 112 -12.73 -3.19 10.69
CA MET A 112 -13.76 -4.17 10.37
C MET A 112 -13.74 -5.35 11.35
N VAL A 113 -12.56 -5.96 11.54
CA VAL A 113 -12.36 -7.07 12.47
C VAL A 113 -12.69 -6.64 13.90
N GLY A 114 -12.26 -5.46 14.33
CA GLY A 114 -12.54 -4.93 15.66
C GLY A 114 -14.04 -4.77 15.95
N VAL A 115 -14.80 -4.25 14.97
CA VAL A 115 -16.27 -4.13 15.12
C VAL A 115 -16.92 -5.51 15.18
N ASN A 116 -16.52 -6.43 14.30
CA ASN A 116 -17.05 -7.80 14.30
C ASN A 116 -16.78 -8.52 15.63
N LEU A 117 -15.58 -8.37 16.19
CA LEU A 117 -15.21 -8.94 17.48
C LEU A 117 -16.06 -8.36 18.61
N LYS A 118 -16.29 -7.04 18.61
CA LYS A 118 -17.15 -6.38 19.60
C LYS A 118 -18.59 -6.88 19.53
N MET A 119 -19.12 -7.10 18.33
CA MET A 119 -20.46 -7.64 18.11
C MET A 119 -20.60 -9.08 18.63
N VAL A 120 -19.61 -9.95 18.37
CA VAL A 120 -19.59 -11.33 18.88
C VAL A 120 -19.49 -11.35 20.41
N VAL A 121 -18.65 -10.49 20.99
CA VAL A 121 -18.50 -10.39 22.44
C VAL A 121 -19.78 -9.88 23.11
N SER A 122 -20.51 -8.94 22.50
CA SER A 122 -21.80 -8.51 23.03
C SER A 122 -22.84 -9.63 23.00
N HIS A 123 -22.84 -10.48 21.97
CA HIS A 123 -23.74 -11.64 21.90
C HIS A 123 -23.41 -12.77 22.88
N LEU A 124 -22.16 -12.88 23.33
CA LEU A 124 -21.75 -13.88 24.33
C LEU A 124 -21.98 -13.44 25.78
N LYS A 125 -22.24 -12.15 26.02
CA LYS A 125 -22.54 -11.59 27.34
C LYS A 125 -24.04 -11.61 27.67
N GLU A 126 -24.87 -12.02 26.71
CA GLU A 126 -26.30 -12.28 26.86
C GLU A 126 -26.52 -13.79 27.10
#